data_AF-A0A7L1M0C7-F1
#
_entry.id   AF-A0A7L1M0C7-F1
#
_cell.length_a   1.000
_cell.length_b   1.000
_cell.length_c   1.000
_cell.angle_alpha   90.00
_cell.angle_beta   90.00
_cell.angle_gamma   90.00
#
_symmetry.space_group_name_H-M   'P 1'
#
loop_
_entity.id
_entity.type
_entity.pdbx_description
1 polymer ?
#
loop_
_entity_poly.entity_id
_entity_poly.type
_entity_poly.pdbx_seq_one_letter_code
_entity_poly.pdbx_strand_id
1 'polypeptide(L)'
;GVEVGPQPQGVARADVLDKMRKIVKHGLDFVQLFNEGKEFPPCTIEVFKIMEKVDYPRNKNGEIIAIIHPKLQDQDWQPLKNGDPLFLTLDGEVIPYQGNCTVYPTFINEAAYYEKKQAFVKTEKIKLTAKHLRLPV
;
A
#
# COMPACT_ATOMS: atom_id res chain seq x y z
N GLY A 1 2.83 -12.67 -0.66
CA GLY A 1 2.22 -12.59 0.68
C GLY A 1 0.83 -11.99 0.56
N VAL A 2 0.04 -12.08 1.62
CA VAL A 2 -1.25 -11.38 1.76
C VAL A 2 -1.09 -10.36 2.89
N GLU A 3 -1.53 -9.13 2.67
CA GLU A 3 -1.44 -8.01 3.61
C GLU A 3 -2.84 -7.53 3.96
N VAL A 4 -3.13 -7.27 5.25
CA VAL A 4 -4.44 -6.78 5.69
C VAL A 4 -4.26 -5.81 6.86
N GLY A 5 -4.72 -4.57 6.68
CA GLY A 5 -4.74 -3.53 7.71
C GLY A 5 -6.03 -2.70 7.69
N PRO A 6 -6.12 -1.68 8.56
CA PRO A 6 -5.18 -1.37 9.64
C PRO A 6 -5.40 -2.28 10.87
N GLN A 7 -4.32 -2.68 11.52
CA GLN A 7 -4.36 -3.41 12.78
C GLN A 7 -3.12 -3.04 13.63
N PRO A 8 -3.30 -2.60 14.88
CA PRO A 8 -2.15 -2.37 15.76
C PRO A 8 -1.35 -3.66 15.98
N GLN A 9 -0.03 -3.53 16.06
CA GLN A 9 0.86 -4.65 16.34
C GLN A 9 0.52 -5.27 17.71
N GLY A 10 0.52 -6.59 17.80
CA GLY A 10 0.15 -7.32 19.01
C GLY A 10 -1.36 -7.37 19.30
N VAL A 11 -2.22 -6.82 18.42
CA VAL A 11 -3.68 -6.88 18.57
C VAL A 11 -4.27 -7.80 17.50
N ALA A 12 -5.23 -8.64 17.90
CA ALA A 12 -6.00 -9.47 16.97
C ALA A 12 -7.44 -8.94 16.86
N ARG A 13 -7.80 -8.39 15.70
CA ARG A 13 -9.18 -7.98 15.42
C ARG A 13 -9.92 -9.05 14.62
N ALA A 14 -11.15 -9.34 15.04
CA ALA A 14 -11.97 -10.37 14.40
C ALA A 14 -12.29 -10.06 12.92
N ASP A 15 -12.53 -8.79 12.58
CA ASP A 15 -12.82 -8.34 11.22
C ASP A 15 -11.61 -8.49 10.28
N VAL A 16 -10.41 -8.14 10.74
CA VAL A 16 -9.16 -8.32 10.00
C VAL A 16 -8.87 -9.81 9.79
N LEU A 17 -9.04 -10.63 10.83
CA LEU A 17 -8.83 -12.07 10.75
C LEU A 17 -9.80 -12.74 9.76
N ASP A 18 -11.08 -12.36 9.77
CA ASP A 18 -12.06 -12.87 8.82
C ASP A 18 -11.72 -12.50 7.37
N LYS A 19 -11.34 -11.24 7.12
CA LYS A 19 -10.85 -10.82 5.79
C LYS A 19 -9.65 -11.64 5.34
N MET A 20 -8.65 -11.82 6.20
CA MET A 20 -7.46 -12.63 5.89
C MET A 20 -7.84 -14.08 5.57
N ARG A 21 -8.71 -14.70 6.37
CA ARG A 21 -9.19 -16.07 6.12
C ARG A 21 -9.88 -16.20 4.76
N LYS A 22 -10.73 -15.24 4.40
CA LYS A 22 -11.41 -15.21 3.09
C LYS A 22 -10.42 -15.11 1.93
N ILE A 23 -9.42 -14.23 2.03
CA ILE A 23 -8.40 -14.08 0.98
C ILE A 23 -7.60 -15.36 0.81
N VAL A 24 -7.11 -15.95 1.91
CA VAL A 24 -6.35 -17.21 1.87
C VAL A 24 -7.20 -18.34 1.30
N LYS A 25 -8.47 -18.46 1.71
CA LYS A 25 -9.39 -19.45 1.16
C LYS A 25 -9.51 -19.32 -0.36
N HIS A 26 -9.77 -18.13 -0.88
CA HIS A 26 -9.89 -17.94 -2.34
C HIS A 26 -8.58 -18.22 -3.08
N GLY A 27 -7.42 -17.94 -2.47
CA GLY A 27 -6.13 -18.33 -3.02
C GLY A 27 -5.96 -19.85 -3.14
N LEU A 28 -6.38 -20.59 -2.11
CA LEU A 28 -6.36 -22.06 -2.13
C LEU A 28 -7.39 -22.64 -3.11
N ASP A 29 -8.60 -22.08 -3.15
CA ASP A 29 -9.63 -22.46 -4.13
C ASP A 29 -9.12 -22.26 -5.56
N PHE A 30 -8.42 -21.16 -5.84
CA PHE A 30 -7.80 -20.91 -7.14
C PHE A 30 -6.77 -21.99 -7.51
N VAL A 31 -5.87 -22.36 -6.58
CA VAL A 31 -4.87 -23.42 -6.80
C VAL A 31 -5.55 -24.77 -7.05
N GLN A 32 -6.57 -25.10 -6.27
CA GLN A 32 -7.32 -26.34 -6.44
C GLN A 32 -7.99 -26.40 -7.81
N LEU A 33 -8.70 -25.33 -8.21
CA LEU A 33 -9.35 -25.25 -9.51
C LEU A 33 -8.35 -25.39 -10.65
N PHE A 34 -7.17 -24.76 -10.55
CA PHE A 34 -6.11 -24.91 -11.55
C PHE A 34 -5.62 -26.37 -11.64
N ASN A 35 -5.41 -27.04 -10.50
CA ASN A 35 -4.98 -28.43 -10.45
C ASN A 35 -6.04 -29.40 -11.02
N GLU A 36 -7.33 -29.06 -10.90
CA GLU A 36 -8.45 -29.79 -11.51
C GLU A 36 -8.59 -29.56 -13.02
N GLY A 37 -7.69 -28.77 -13.61
CA GLY A 37 -7.69 -28.48 -15.05
C GLY A 37 -8.58 -27.31 -15.46
N LYS A 38 -9.05 -26.49 -14.52
CA LYS A 38 -9.76 -25.25 -14.87
C LYS A 38 -8.83 -24.34 -15.64
N GLU A 39 -9.29 -23.92 -16.82
CA GLU A 39 -8.62 -22.88 -17.59
C GLU A 39 -9.06 -21.49 -17.14
N PHE A 40 -8.12 -20.56 -17.14
CA PHE A 40 -8.36 -19.15 -16.81
C PHE A 40 -8.03 -18.30 -18.04
N PRO A 41 -9.03 -17.63 -18.64
CA PRO A 41 -8.80 -16.79 -19.82
C PRO A 41 -7.89 -15.60 -19.52
N PRO A 42 -7.27 -14.98 -20.54
CA PRO A 42 -6.51 -13.76 -20.38
C PRO A 42 -7.34 -12.71 -19.66
N CYS A 43 -6.72 -11.97 -18.73
CA CYS A 43 -7.37 -10.89 -18.01
C CYS A 43 -6.41 -9.71 -17.84
N THR A 44 -6.98 -8.52 -17.68
CA THR A 44 -6.23 -7.31 -17.37
C THR A 44 -6.68 -6.79 -16.01
N ILE A 45 -5.72 -6.48 -15.15
CA ILE A 45 -5.98 -5.93 -13.82
C ILE A 45 -5.19 -4.65 -13.61
N GLU A 46 -5.74 -3.77 -12.79
CA GLU A 46 -5.03 -2.60 -12.29
C GLU A 46 -4.15 -3.00 -11.11
N VAL A 47 -2.91 -2.53 -11.10
CA VAL A 47 -1.96 -2.73 -10.02
C VAL A 47 -1.26 -1.42 -9.67
N PHE A 48 -0.73 -1.36 -8.46
CA PHE A 48 0.05 -0.23 -7.98
C PHE A 48 1.53 -0.63 -7.93
N LYS A 49 2.31 -0.11 -8.87
CA LYS A 49 3.74 -0.39 -8.99
C LYS A 49 4.53 0.58 -8.11
N ILE A 50 5.40 0.04 -7.26
CA ILE A 50 6.29 0.84 -6.40
C ILE A 50 7.18 1.75 -7.26
N MET A 51 7.25 3.03 -6.87
CA MET A 51 8.18 4.01 -7.42
C MET A 51 9.35 4.23 -6.46
N GLU A 52 9.05 4.79 -5.29
CA GLU A 52 10.07 5.13 -4.28
C GLU A 52 9.46 5.26 -2.88
N LYS A 53 10.32 5.25 -1.87
CA LYS A 53 9.96 5.43 -0.47
C LYS A 53 10.12 6.91 -0.10
N VAL A 54 9.23 7.42 0.72
CA VAL A 54 9.31 8.79 1.26
C VAL A 54 9.57 8.68 2.76
N ASP A 55 10.66 9.26 3.26
CA ASP A 55 10.93 9.35 4.70
C ASP A 55 10.10 10.47 5.34
N TYR A 56 9.99 10.42 6.66
CA TYR A 56 9.56 11.56 7.44
C TYR A 56 10.57 12.72 7.33
N PRO A 57 10.12 13.98 7.38
CA PRO A 57 10.99 15.11 7.60
C PRO A 57 11.75 14.94 8.92
N ARG A 58 13.08 15.10 8.87
CA ARG A 58 13.96 14.93 10.02
C ARG A 58 14.88 16.13 10.22
N ASN A 59 15.24 16.40 11.47
CA ASN A 59 16.27 17.39 11.79
C ASN A 59 17.69 16.86 11.56
N LYS A 60 18.70 17.69 11.86
CA LYS A 60 20.13 17.34 11.73
C LYS A 60 20.57 16.16 12.61
N ASN A 61 19.84 15.87 13.69
CA ASN A 61 20.10 14.74 14.59
C ASN A 61 19.42 13.45 14.10
N GLY A 62 18.64 13.50 13.02
CA GLY A 62 17.89 12.36 12.49
C GLY A 62 16.54 12.12 13.17
N GLU A 63 16.10 13.03 14.04
CA GLU A 63 14.81 12.95 14.75
C GLU A 63 13.68 13.45 13.83
N ILE A 64 12.51 12.82 13.91
CA ILE A 64 11.32 13.20 13.13
C ILE A 64 10.78 14.54 13.64
N ILE A 65 10.56 15.49 12.73
CA ILE A 65 10.05 16.84 13.06
C ILE A 65 8.64 17.12 12.52
N ALA A 66 8.08 16.20 11.73
CA ALA A 66 6.73 16.32 11.20
C ALA A 66 6.07 14.94 11.13
N ILE A 67 4.77 14.89 11.38
CA ILE A 67 3.95 13.68 11.29
C ILE A 67 3.18 13.66 9.97
N ILE A 68 2.58 12.52 9.62
CA ILE A 68 1.64 12.45 8.50
C ILE A 68 0.51 13.47 8.71
N HIS A 69 0.23 14.27 7.69
CA HIS A 69 -0.84 15.26 7.74
C HIS A 69 -2.21 14.57 7.84
N PRO A 70 -3.18 15.08 8.63
CA PRO A 70 -4.47 14.42 8.83
C PRO A 70 -5.28 14.14 7.56
N LYS A 71 -5.10 14.95 6.50
CA LYS A 71 -5.72 14.73 5.19
C LYS A 71 -5.08 13.59 4.37
N LEU A 72 -3.86 13.16 4.70
CA LEU A 72 -3.19 12.02 4.10
C LEU A 72 -3.35 10.74 4.94
N GLN A 73 -3.48 10.88 6.26
CA GLN A 73 -3.68 9.77 7.18
C GLN A 73 -4.87 8.89 6.74
N ASP A 74 -4.64 7.58 6.74
CA ASP A 74 -5.61 6.55 6.33
C ASP A 74 -6.11 6.65 4.87
N GLN A 75 -5.45 7.43 4.01
CA GLN A 75 -5.79 7.60 2.60
C GLN A 75 -4.93 6.73 1.65
N ASP A 76 -4.52 5.54 2.10
CA ASP A 76 -3.81 4.58 1.24
C ASP A 76 -4.59 4.33 -0.05
N TRP A 77 -3.84 4.24 -1.16
CA TRP A 77 -4.34 4.03 -2.52
C TRP A 77 -5.18 5.16 -3.11
N GLN A 78 -5.39 6.28 -2.40
CA GLN A 78 -6.05 7.47 -2.93
C GLN A 78 -5.08 8.32 -3.77
N PRO A 79 -5.58 9.09 -4.76
CA PRO A 79 -4.71 9.95 -5.56
C PRO A 79 -4.12 11.09 -4.72
N LEU A 80 -2.80 11.25 -4.79
CA LEU A 80 -2.04 12.35 -4.19
C LEU A 80 -1.48 13.24 -5.31
N LYS A 81 -1.87 14.52 -5.32
CA LYS A 81 -1.54 15.50 -6.37
C LYS A 81 -0.58 16.56 -5.86
N ASN A 82 0.13 17.19 -6.79
CA ASN A 82 1.04 18.29 -6.45
C ASN A 82 0.29 19.38 -5.67
N GLY A 83 0.86 19.80 -4.54
CA GLY A 83 0.28 20.77 -3.61
C GLY A 83 -0.56 20.15 -2.48
N ASP A 84 -0.94 18.88 -2.56
CA ASP A 84 -1.69 18.22 -1.48
C ASP A 84 -0.80 18.08 -0.23
N PRO A 85 -1.36 18.19 0.98
CA PRO A 85 -0.57 18.20 2.22
C PRO A 85 -0.07 16.80 2.59
N LEU A 86 1.24 16.65 2.79
CA LEU A 86 1.88 15.39 3.19
C LEU A 86 2.14 15.28 4.68
N PHE A 87 2.80 16.30 5.23
CA PHE A 87 3.23 16.30 6.62
C PHE A 87 2.76 17.57 7.35
N LEU A 88 2.65 17.45 8.66
CA LEU A 88 2.33 18.53 9.58
C LEU A 88 3.42 18.57 10.67
N THR A 89 4.11 19.70 10.79
CA THR A 89 5.07 19.93 11.87
C THR A 89 4.34 20.25 13.19
N LEU A 90 5.04 20.20 14.32
CA LEU A 90 4.45 20.50 15.63
C LEU A 90 4.06 21.98 15.79
N ASP A 91 4.70 22.88 15.07
CA ASP A 91 4.38 24.31 15.00
C ASP A 91 3.27 24.64 13.99
N GLY A 92 2.71 23.62 13.32
CA GLY A 92 1.55 23.76 12.43
C GLY A 92 1.87 24.09 10.99
N GLU A 93 3.15 24.03 10.58
CA GLU A 93 3.56 24.15 9.18
C GLU A 93 3.14 22.90 8.39
N VAL A 94 2.55 23.13 7.23
CA VAL A 94 2.13 22.07 6.30
C VAL A 94 3.19 21.91 5.22
N ILE A 95 3.73 20.69 5.09
CA ILE A 95 4.68 20.35 4.03
C ILE A 95 3.88 19.67 2.89
N PRO A 96 3.76 20.28 1.70
CA PRO A 96 2.99 19.72 0.61
C PRO A 96 3.79 18.71 -0.23
N TYR A 97 3.08 17.89 -0.99
CA TYR A 97 3.66 17.03 -2.01
C TYR A 97 4.15 17.87 -3.20
N GLN A 98 5.45 17.78 -3.49
CA GLN A 98 6.10 18.46 -4.61
C GLN A 98 6.54 17.44 -5.67
N GLY A 99 5.57 16.84 -6.35
CA GLY A 99 5.82 15.87 -7.43
C GLY A 99 5.31 16.32 -8.78
N ASN A 100 5.87 15.75 -9.85
CA ASN A 100 5.52 16.10 -11.23
C ASN A 100 4.28 15.33 -11.75
N CYS A 101 3.85 14.29 -11.04
CA CYS A 101 2.70 13.47 -11.42
C CYS A 101 1.87 13.07 -10.19
N THR A 102 0.63 12.67 -10.45
CA THR A 102 -0.23 12.06 -9.43
C THR A 102 0.30 10.68 -9.07
N VAL A 103 0.43 10.41 -7.79
CA VAL A 103 0.85 9.11 -7.26
C VAL A 103 -0.22 8.56 -6.32
N TYR A 104 -0.06 7.31 -5.91
CA TYR A 104 -0.96 6.63 -4.99
C TYR A 104 -0.11 6.12 -3.80
N PRO A 105 -0.15 6.80 -2.64
CA PRO A 105 0.63 6.41 -1.48
C PRO A 105 0.09 5.13 -0.86
N THR A 106 0.97 4.33 -0.27
CA THR A 106 0.63 3.09 0.45
C THR A 106 1.59 2.85 1.61
N PHE A 107 1.16 2.02 2.57
CA PHE A 107 1.81 1.84 3.87
C PHE A 107 2.00 3.18 4.59
N ILE A 108 0.98 4.03 4.50
CA ILE A 108 0.99 5.32 5.17
C ILE A 108 1.04 5.08 6.67
N ASN A 109 2.08 5.62 7.31
CA ASN A 109 2.22 5.61 8.77
C ASN A 109 2.37 4.20 9.40
N GLU A 110 3.04 3.27 8.71
CA GLU A 110 3.33 1.95 9.29
C GLU A 110 4.37 2.05 10.43
N ALA A 111 4.00 1.55 11.61
CA ALA A 111 4.81 1.62 12.81
C ALA A 111 6.20 0.98 12.65
N ALA A 112 6.29 -0.17 11.97
CA ALA A 112 7.56 -0.85 11.73
C ALA A 112 8.51 -0.10 10.77
N TYR A 113 8.04 0.95 10.09
CA TYR A 113 8.78 1.65 9.03
C TYR A 113 9.43 2.96 9.48
N TYR A 114 9.15 3.40 10.70
CA TYR A 114 9.82 4.55 11.32
C TYR A 114 11.35 4.42 11.34
N GLU A 115 11.87 3.24 11.73
CA GLU A 115 13.31 2.93 11.72
C GLU A 115 13.87 2.78 10.31
N LYS A 116 13.01 2.44 9.34
CA LYS A 116 13.38 2.19 7.94
C LYS A 116 13.38 3.46 7.10
N LYS A 117 13.18 4.61 7.74
CA LYS A 117 13.09 5.92 7.08
C LYS A 117 12.03 5.95 5.98
N GLN A 118 10.84 5.44 6.30
CA GLN A 118 9.73 5.31 5.36
C GLN A 118 8.42 5.66 6.04
N ALA A 119 7.92 6.86 5.74
CA ALA A 119 6.60 7.34 6.12
C ALA A 119 5.50 6.72 5.26
N PHE A 120 5.75 6.56 3.95
CA PHE A 120 4.90 5.85 2.99
C PHE A 120 5.72 5.48 1.74
N VAL A 121 5.10 4.71 0.84
CA VAL A 121 5.65 4.38 -0.49
C VAL A 121 4.81 5.05 -1.56
N LYS A 122 5.44 5.73 -2.52
CA LYS A 122 4.76 6.21 -3.72
C LYS A 122 4.60 5.08 -4.72
N THR A 123 3.42 4.98 -5.31
CA THR A 123 3.14 4.03 -6.38
C THR A 123 2.51 4.72 -7.59
N GLU A 124 2.72 4.10 -8.75
CA GLU A 124 2.05 4.42 -10.00
C GLU A 124 0.97 3.37 -10.26
N LYS A 125 -0.23 3.81 -10.65
CA LYS A 125 -1.30 2.89 -11.08
C LYS A 125 -1.09 2.51 -12.55
N ILE A 126 -0.90 1.22 -12.80
CA ILE A 126 -0.70 0.66 -14.15
C ILE A 126 -1.65 -0.50 -14.40
N LYS A 127 -1.80 -0.90 -15.67
CA LYS A 127 -2.54 -2.11 -16.06
C LYS A 127 -1.57 -3.21 -16.45
N LEU A 128 -1.76 -4.41 -15.91
CA LEU A 128 -1.03 -5.62 -16.30
C LEU A 128 -2.00 -6.64 -16.90
N THR A 129 -1.55 -7.32 -17.96
CA THR A 129 -2.32 -8.36 -18.62
C THR A 129 -1.68 -9.72 -18.38
N ALA A 130 -2.46 -10.64 -17.82
CA ALA A 130 -2.10 -12.05 -17.73
C ALA A 130 -2.52 -12.77 -19.02
N LYS A 131 -1.69 -13.69 -19.49
CA LYS A 131 -2.04 -14.59 -20.60
C LYS A 131 -3.00 -15.67 -20.10
N HIS A 132 -3.57 -16.42 -21.05
CA HIS A 132 -4.35 -17.62 -20.76
C HIS A 132 -3.54 -18.60 -19.92
N LEU A 133 -4.13 -19.10 -18.83
CA LEU A 133 -3.50 -20.02 -17.90
C LEU A 133 -4.25 -21.35 -17.92
N ARG A 134 -3.52 -22.44 -18.14
CA ARG A 134 -4.01 -23.83 -18.18
C ARG A 134 -2.88 -24.79 -17.86
N LEU A 135 -3.20 -26.06 -17.57
CA LEU A 135 -2.18 -27.09 -17.39
C LEU A 135 -1.36 -27.28 -18.69
N PRO A 136 -0.06 -27.59 -18.58
CA PRO A 136 0.72 -28.00 -19.74
C PRO A 136 0.11 -29.28 -20.33
N VAL A 137 -0.03 -29.30 -21.65
CA VAL A 137 -0.46 -30.48 -22.43
C VAL A 137 0.68 -31.47 -22.53
#